data_AF-A0A2V7YJX4-F1
#
_entry.id   AF-A0A2V7YJX4-F1
#
_cell.length_a   1.000
_cell.length_b   1.000
_cell.length_c   1.000
_cell.angle_alpha   90.00
_cell.angle_beta   90.00
_cell.angle_gamma   90.00
#
_symmetry.space_group_name_H-M   'P 1'
#
loop_
_entity.id
_entity.type
_entity.pdbx_description
1 polymer ?
#
loop_
_entity_poly.entity_id
_entity_poly.type
_entity_poly.pdbx_seq_one_letter_code
_entity_poly.pdbx_strand_id
1 'polypeptide(L)'
;MLCLPLGKTLGLALQRFGFAPDQPVVVRFSEQRLEIRPVASLGAVREQMLRSVDELRAFRNKMRGLLEALPRVTDEELESGETPEGELLGTLECLISDDLDPAIRKLQGVERLKGPERWRSR
;
A
#
# COMPACT_ATOMS: atom_id res chain seq x y z
N MET A 1 25.27 -15.26 10.79
CA MET A 1 25.56 -15.56 9.37
C MET A 1 24.29 -15.30 8.57
N LEU A 2 24.31 -14.40 7.58
CA LEU A 2 23.17 -14.18 6.68
C LEU A 2 23.19 -15.29 5.63
N CYS A 3 22.31 -16.28 5.78
CA CYS A 3 22.20 -17.37 4.81
C CYS A 3 21.39 -16.89 3.60
N LEU A 4 22.07 -16.72 2.46
CA LEU A 4 21.42 -16.38 1.20
C LEU A 4 21.07 -17.67 0.44
N PRO A 5 19.91 -17.72 -0.25
CA PRO A 5 19.60 -18.81 -1.16
C PRO A 5 20.70 -18.95 -2.22
N LEU A 6 21.04 -20.20 -2.56
CA LEU A 6 21.99 -20.52 -3.64
C LEU A 6 21.65 -19.74 -4.92
N GLY A 7 22.64 -19.02 -5.45
CA GLY A 7 22.51 -18.24 -6.70
C GLY A 7 21.98 -16.81 -6.54
N LYS A 8 21.72 -16.30 -5.33
CA LYS A 8 21.34 -14.90 -5.11
C LYS A 8 22.49 -14.08 -4.53
N THR A 9 22.74 -12.90 -5.10
CA THR A 9 23.71 -11.96 -4.56
C THR A 9 23.16 -11.26 -3.31
N LEU A 10 24.06 -10.82 -2.43
CA LEU A 10 23.68 -10.01 -1.26
C LEU A 10 22.89 -8.76 -1.67
N GLY A 11 23.27 -8.11 -2.78
CA GLY A 11 22.55 -6.96 -3.33
C GLY A 11 21.09 -7.28 -3.69
N LEU A 12 20.84 -8.41 -4.38
CA LEU A 12 19.47 -8.84 -4.72
C LEU A 12 18.64 -9.18 -3.47
N ALA A 13 19.27 -9.75 -2.45
CA ALA A 13 18.58 -10.06 -1.19
C ALA A 13 18.21 -8.77 -0.45
N LEU A 14 19.14 -7.82 -0.35
CA LEU A 14 18.95 -6.52 0.31
C LEU A 14 17.88 -5.66 -0.39
N GLN A 15 17.79 -5.69 -1.72
CA GLN A 15 16.72 -5.02 -2.45
C GLN A 15 15.31 -5.47 -2.04
N ARG A 16 15.11 -6.77 -1.74
CA ARG A 16 13.83 -7.29 -1.26
C ARG A 16 13.45 -6.74 0.12
N PHE A 17 14.43 -6.30 0.89
CA PHE A 17 14.25 -5.64 2.19
C PHE A 17 14.28 -4.11 2.08
N GLY A 18 14.21 -3.55 0.87
CA GLY A 18 14.15 -2.10 0.64
C GLY A 18 15.48 -1.38 0.74
N PHE A 19 16.60 -2.07 0.50
CA PHE A 19 17.92 -1.47 0.46
C PHE A 19 18.43 -1.26 -0.97
N ALA A 20 18.89 -0.06 -1.27
CA ALA A 20 19.60 0.31 -2.49
C ALA A 20 21.11 0.57 -2.21
N PRO A 21 21.98 0.43 -3.23
CA PRO A 21 23.38 0.85 -3.14
C PRO A 21 23.51 2.30 -2.69
N ASP A 22 24.53 2.60 -1.88
CA ASP A 22 24.87 3.93 -1.39
C ASP A 22 23.75 4.64 -0.59
N GLN A 23 22.68 3.93 -0.21
CA GLN A 23 21.61 4.51 0.59
C GLN A 23 22.06 4.75 2.04
N PRO A 24 21.68 5.89 2.64
CA PRO A 24 21.90 6.09 4.07
C PRO A 24 21.05 5.13 4.90
N VAL A 25 21.64 4.58 5.96
CA VAL A 25 20.99 3.65 6.88
C VAL A 25 21.16 4.11 8.33
N VAL A 26 20.18 3.79 9.17
CA VAL A 26 20.31 3.86 10.62
C VAL A 26 20.75 2.50 11.12
N VAL A 27 21.83 2.47 11.91
CA VAL A 27 22.34 1.28 12.57
C VAL A 27 22.06 1.40 14.07
N ARG A 28 21.39 0.41 14.65
CA ARG A 28 21.08 0.35 16.08
C ARG A 28 21.69 -0.90 16.70
N PHE A 29 22.47 -0.70 17.74
CA PHE A 29 23.05 -1.77 18.55
C PHE A 29 22.14 -2.05 19.75
N SER A 30 22.01 -3.33 20.10
CA SER A 30 21.41 -3.80 21.35
C SER A 30 22.18 -5.02 21.82
N GLU A 31 22.01 -5.43 23.08
CA GLU A 31 22.80 -6.51 23.69
C GLU A 31 22.77 -7.83 22.90
N GLN A 32 21.69 -8.11 22.18
CA GLN A 32 21.48 -9.40 21.49
C GLN A 32 21.38 -9.27 19.96
N ARG A 33 21.29 -8.05 19.40
CA ARG A 33 21.10 -7.87 17.95
C ARG A 33 21.63 -6.54 17.41
N LEU A 34 22.03 -6.59 16.13
CA LEU A 34 22.29 -5.44 15.28
C LEU A 34 21.09 -5.23 14.35
N GLU A 35 20.50 -4.04 14.38
CA GLU A 35 19.42 -3.65 13.49
C GLU A 35 19.91 -2.60 12.48
N ILE A 36 19.62 -2.82 11.21
CA ILE A 36 19.93 -1.89 10.12
C ILE A 36 18.60 -1.54 9.45
N ARG A 37 18.30 -0.24 9.33
CA ARG A 37 17.11 0.25 8.64
C ARG A 37 17.49 1.31 7.62
N PRO A 38 16.83 1.39 6.45
CA PRO A 38 16.94 2.56 5.58
C PRO A 38 16.61 3.83 6.37
N VAL A 39 17.38 4.91 6.19
CA VAL A 39 16.88 6.23 6.56
C VAL A 39 15.69 6.50 5.65
N ALA A 40 14.51 6.74 6.22
CA ALA A 40 13.30 7.03 5.45
C ALA A 40 13.48 8.38 4.73
N SER A 41 14.07 8.35 3.54
CA SER A 41 14.11 9.53 2.66
C SER A 41 12.69 9.82 2.18
N LEU A 42 12.39 11.10 1.93
CA LEU A 42 11.10 11.47 1.34
C LEU A 42 10.83 10.72 0.04
N GLY A 43 11.88 10.44 -0.76
CA GLY A 43 11.78 9.60 -1.96
C GLY A 43 11.40 8.15 -1.66
N ALA A 44 11.99 7.52 -0.65
CA ALA A 44 11.67 6.15 -0.26
C ALA A 44 10.24 6.02 0.29
N VAL A 45 9.80 6.98 1.11
CA VAL A 45 8.40 7.06 1.59
C VAL A 45 7.45 7.21 0.40
N ARG A 46 7.79 8.07 -0.55
CA ARG A 46 7.02 8.29 -1.78
C ARG A 46 6.87 7.01 -2.61
N GLU A 47 7.96 6.31 -2.87
CA GLU A 47 7.93 5.04 -3.60
C GLU A 47 7.10 3.99 -2.86
N GLN A 48 7.20 3.94 -1.53
CA GLN A 48 6.37 3.03 -0.74
C GLN A 48 4.88 3.37 -0.86
N MET A 49 4.51 4.65 -0.77
CA MET A 49 3.13 5.10 -0.98
C MET A 49 2.61 4.74 -2.37
N LEU A 50 3.46 4.84 -3.41
CA LEU A 50 3.10 4.45 -4.77
C LEU A 50 2.92 2.93 -4.92
N ARG A 51 3.76 2.11 -4.28
CA ARG A 51 3.56 0.65 -4.25
C ARG A 51 2.24 0.25 -3.59
N SER A 52 1.83 0.95 -2.53
CA SER A 52 0.54 0.71 -1.87
C SER A 52 -0.67 1.05 -2.73
N VAL A 53 -0.52 1.80 -3.84
CA VAL A 53 -1.60 2.03 -4.81
C VAL A 53 -2.04 0.72 -5.47
N ASP A 54 -1.08 -0.13 -5.87
CA ASP A 54 -1.39 -1.39 -6.53
C ASP A 54 -2.04 -2.38 -5.56
N GLU A 55 -1.60 -2.38 -4.30
CA GLU A 55 -2.23 -3.16 -3.22
C GLU A 55 -3.69 -2.72 -2.99
N LEU A 56 -3.95 -1.41 -2.92
CA LEU A 56 -5.30 -0.88 -2.76
C LEU A 56 -6.18 -1.15 -3.98
N ARG A 57 -5.64 -1.10 -5.20
CA ARG A 57 -6.38 -1.48 -6.42
C ARG A 57 -6.75 -2.96 -6.40
N ALA A 58 -5.83 -3.83 -6.00
CA ALA A 58 -6.11 -5.25 -5.86
C ALA A 58 -7.20 -5.50 -4.81
N PHE A 59 -7.13 -4.81 -3.67
CA PHE A 59 -8.16 -4.90 -2.63
C PHE A 59 -9.53 -4.39 -3.10
N ARG A 60 -9.58 -3.23 -3.77
CA ARG A 60 -10.80 -2.69 -4.40
C ARG A 60 -11.41 -3.69 -5.38
N ASN A 61 -10.62 -4.31 -6.24
CA ASN A 61 -11.11 -5.30 -7.19
C ASN A 61 -11.66 -6.55 -6.47
N LYS A 62 -11.04 -6.95 -5.36
CA LYS A 62 -11.58 -8.01 -4.50
C LYS A 62 -12.94 -7.63 -3.91
N MET A 63 -13.09 -6.41 -3.39
CA MET A 63 -14.38 -5.93 -2.86
C MET A 63 -15.45 -5.86 -3.94
N ARG A 64 -15.10 -5.42 -5.15
CA ARG A 64 -15.98 -5.48 -6.32
C ARG A 64 -16.41 -6.90 -6.67
N GLY A 65 -15.49 -7.86 -6.61
CA GLY A 65 -15.82 -9.27 -6.82
C GLY A 65 -16.81 -9.80 -5.77
N LEU A 66 -16.73 -9.34 -4.51
CA LEU A 66 -17.71 -9.67 -3.48
C LEU A 66 -19.07 -9.01 -3.74
N LEU A 67 -19.06 -7.74 -4.16
CA LEU A 67 -20.25 -6.99 -4.54
C LEU A 67 -21.00 -7.69 -5.69
N GLU A 68 -20.27 -8.12 -6.72
CA GLU A 68 -20.82 -8.83 -7.88
C GLU A 68 -21.30 -10.25 -7.52
N ALA A 69 -20.82 -10.83 -6.43
CA ALA A 69 -21.22 -12.15 -5.93
C ALA A 69 -22.42 -12.10 -4.98
N LEU A 70 -22.84 -10.91 -4.51
CA LEU A 70 -24.03 -10.79 -3.70
C LEU A 70 -25.27 -11.21 -4.50
N PRO A 71 -26.25 -11.87 -3.85
CA PRO A 71 -27.55 -12.13 -4.46
C PRO A 71 -28.15 -10.83 -5.00
N ARG A 72 -28.76 -10.90 -6.19
CA ARG A 72 -29.53 -9.76 -6.70
C ARG A 72 -30.78 -9.63 -5.86
N VAL A 73 -30.78 -8.65 -4.97
CA VAL A 73 -31.96 -8.23 -4.20
C VAL A 73 -32.83 -7.39 -5.13
N THR A 74 -34.15 -7.61 -5.15
CA THR A 74 -35.04 -6.73 -5.93
C THR A 74 -35.26 -5.40 -5.22
N ASP A 75 -35.62 -4.36 -5.97
CA ASP A 75 -35.91 -3.04 -5.40
C ASP A 75 -37.05 -3.11 -4.37
N GLU A 76 -38.02 -4.02 -4.54
CA GLU A 76 -39.11 -4.24 -3.59
C GLU A 76 -38.64 -4.88 -2.26
N GLU A 77 -37.62 -5.74 -2.30
CA GLU A 77 -37.02 -6.35 -1.11
C GLU A 77 -36.18 -5.33 -0.31
N LEU A 78 -35.49 -4.42 -1.02
CA LEU A 78 -34.75 -3.31 -0.42
C LEU A 78 -35.67 -2.28 0.28
N GLU A 79 -36.87 -2.03 -0.27
CA GLU A 79 -37.85 -1.12 0.34
C GLU A 79 -38.58 -1.73 1.56
N SER A 80 -38.61 -3.06 1.67
CA SER A 80 -39.39 -3.77 2.69
C SER A 80 -38.75 -3.83 4.10
N GLY A 81 -37.47 -3.45 4.23
CA GLY A 81 -36.72 -3.42 5.49
C GLY A 81 -35.27 -3.84 5.30
N GLU A 82 -34.39 -3.43 6.23
CA GLU A 82 -32.94 -3.72 6.26
C GLU A 82 -32.67 -5.22 6.15
N THR A 83 -32.55 -5.72 4.92
CA THR A 83 -32.08 -7.08 4.67
C THR A 83 -30.57 -7.11 4.92
N PRO A 84 -30.02 -8.19 5.52
CA PRO A 84 -28.58 -8.35 5.65
C PRO A 84 -27.84 -8.18 4.32
N GLU A 85 -28.46 -8.60 3.22
CA GLU A 85 -27.97 -8.44 1.86
C GLU A 85 -27.91 -6.96 1.44
N GLY A 86 -28.95 -6.17 1.75
CA GLY A 86 -28.99 -4.72 1.49
C GLY A 86 -27.95 -3.94 2.31
N GLU A 87 -27.76 -4.31 3.58
CA GLU A 87 -26.70 -3.71 4.42
C GLU A 87 -25.30 -4.02 3.89
N LEU A 88 -25.05 -5.28 3.49
CA LEU A 88 -23.77 -5.67 2.89
C LEU A 88 -23.54 -4.99 1.55
N LEU A 89 -24.58 -4.86 0.73
CA LEU A 89 -24.56 -4.12 -0.53
C LEU A 89 -24.14 -2.67 -0.29
N GLY A 90 -24.87 -1.95 0.56
CA GLY A 90 -24.57 -0.55 0.89
C GLY A 90 -23.18 -0.38 1.51
N THR A 91 -22.77 -1.30 2.40
CA THR A 91 -21.43 -1.26 3.01
C THR A 91 -20.33 -1.40 1.96
N LEU A 92 -20.46 -2.35 1.03
CA LEU A 92 -19.47 -2.57 -0.02
C LEU A 92 -19.44 -1.42 -1.03
N GLU A 93 -20.60 -0.86 -1.39
CA GLU A 93 -20.70 0.31 -2.26
C GLU A 93 -20.00 1.51 -1.63
N CYS A 94 -20.35 1.87 -0.39
CA CYS A 94 -19.71 2.97 0.34
C CYS A 94 -18.20 2.76 0.52
N LEU A 95 -17.75 1.56 0.94
CA LEU A 95 -16.33 1.26 1.08
C LEU A 95 -15.57 1.49 -0.24
N ILE A 96 -16.16 1.08 -1.37
CA ILE A 96 -15.52 1.23 -2.68
C ILE A 96 -15.53 2.71 -3.10
N SER A 97 -16.67 3.39 -3.04
CA SER A 97 -16.85 4.75 -3.58
C SER A 97 -16.25 5.85 -2.71
N ASP A 98 -16.37 5.71 -1.40
CA ASP A 98 -16.09 6.80 -0.45
C ASP A 98 -14.70 6.66 0.17
N ASP A 99 -14.22 5.43 0.35
CA ASP A 99 -12.92 5.19 0.98
C ASP A 99 -11.84 4.79 -0.03
N LEU A 100 -12.05 3.69 -0.78
CA LEU A 100 -11.01 3.11 -1.61
C LEU A 100 -10.69 3.94 -2.86
N ASP A 101 -11.69 4.36 -3.63
CA ASP A 101 -11.49 5.18 -4.82
C ASP A 101 -10.79 6.52 -4.48
N PRO A 102 -11.21 7.26 -3.44
CA PRO A 102 -10.53 8.48 -3.03
C PRO A 102 -9.13 8.24 -2.48
N ALA A 103 -8.89 7.17 -1.71
CA ALA A 103 -7.57 6.83 -1.20
C ALA A 103 -6.58 6.53 -2.34
N ILE A 104 -7.01 5.75 -3.34
CA ILE A 104 -6.21 5.46 -4.54
C ILE A 104 -5.85 6.75 -5.27
N ARG A 105 -6.83 7.65 -5.53
CA ARG A 105 -6.58 8.93 -6.20
C ARG A 105 -5.60 9.82 -5.41
N LYS A 106 -5.73 9.89 -4.09
CA LYS A 106 -4.84 10.67 -3.21
C LYS A 106 -3.40 10.14 -3.30
N LEU A 107 -3.21 8.83 -3.22
CA LEU A 107 -1.89 8.21 -3.29
C LEU A 107 -1.26 8.34 -4.68
N GLN A 108 -2.03 8.26 -5.77
CA GLN A 108 -1.52 8.57 -7.11
C GLN A 108 -1.09 10.04 -7.25
N GLY A 109 -1.77 10.96 -6.55
CA GLY A 109 -1.39 12.38 -6.50
C GLY A 109 0.01 12.62 -5.93
N VAL A 110 0.57 11.66 -5.19
CA VAL A 110 1.92 11.72 -4.65
C VAL A 110 2.99 11.78 -5.75
N GLU A 111 2.72 11.31 -6.98
CA GLU A 111 3.61 11.50 -8.15
C GLU A 111 3.82 12.97 -8.53
N ARG A 112 2.91 13.86 -8.10
CA ARG A 112 3.01 15.31 -8.34
C ARG A 112 3.81 16.04 -7.27
N LEU A 113 4.01 15.42 -6.11
CA LEU A 113 4.82 15.94 -4.99
C LEU A 113 6.33 15.80 -5.26
N LYS A 114 6.81 16.20 -6.45
CA LYS A 114 8.25 16.34 -6.68
C LYS A 114 8.71 17.53 -5.84
N GLY A 115 9.43 17.24 -4.76
CA GLY A 115 10.03 18.26 -3.91
C GLY A 115 10.93 19.19 -4.73
N PRO A 116 11.08 20.47 -4.33
CA PRO A 116 11.97 21.38 -5.01
C PRO A 116 13.40 20.82 -4.98
N GLU A 117 14.06 20.76 -6.13
CA GLU A 117 15.52 20.59 -6.25
C GLU A 117 16.25 21.84 -5.74
N ARG A 118 16.12 22.14 -4.47
CA ARG A 118 16.90 23.12 -3.72
C ARG A 118 17.01 22.45 -2.36
N TRP A 119 18.15 22.17 -1.75
CA TRP A 119 19.20 23.08 -1.36
C TRP A 119 20.54 22.32 -1.31
N ARG A 120 21.44 22.58 -2.27
CA ARG A 120 22.89 22.47 -2.09
C ARG A 120 23.50 23.73 -2.68
N SER A 121 23.58 24.77 -1.88
CA SER A 121 24.43 25.91 -2.15
C SER A 121 24.97 26.44 -0.82
N ARG A 122 26.26 26.12 -0.62
CA ARG A 122 27.25 26.69 0.31
C ARG A 122 27.24 26.13 1.72
#